data_AF-A0A8H6IZ12-F1
#
_entry.id   AF-A0A8H6IZ12-F1
#
_cell.length_a   1.000
_cell.length_b   1.000
_cell.length_c   1.000
_cell.angle_alpha   90.00
_cell.angle_beta   90.00
_cell.angle_gamma   90.00
#
_symmetry.space_group_name_H-M   'P 1'
#
loop_
_entity.id
_entity.type
_entity.pdbx_description
1 polymer ?
#
loop_
_entity_poly.entity_id
_entity_poly.type
_entity_poly.pdbx_seq_one_letter_code
_entity_poly.pdbx_strand_id
1 'polypeptide(L)'
;MDTGNTFSNLGTGSQNVISSGTQNNNSGNGSQYNANSITFHRHNQHNDANLLADLRVTDPRYDKTRIEDTKGGLLTDSYVWVLQNPDFCQWRDDKDQRLLWVKGDPGKGKTMLLCGIIDDLQATRKGKPLSYFFCQATDKRLTTATAVLRGLIFMLLGQDPSLVSYIKKKYDIAGKALFQDKNAWQAMSEIFKDMLQDSNLRGVYLIVDALDECSNGLEQLLDLIVETSQSTSAKWLVSSRNWWQIEEQLCTVAQRLSLEVNASSVSTAVDSYIMVKVSHLSKLKGYRDDTARE
;
A
#
# COMPACT_ATOMS: atom_id res chain seq x y z
N MET A 1 -26.22 63.54 -7.44
CA MET A 1 -25.97 63.17 -6.03
C MET A 1 -27.09 62.21 -5.68
N ASP A 2 -26.81 60.92 -5.70
CA ASP A 2 -27.77 59.91 -5.26
C ASP A 2 -27.03 58.93 -4.35
N THR A 3 -27.59 58.75 -3.17
CA THR A 3 -26.93 58.27 -1.95
C THR A 3 -26.86 56.75 -1.96
N GLY A 4 -25.64 56.19 -2.03
CA GLY A 4 -25.41 54.76 -1.83
C GLY A 4 -25.70 54.37 -0.38
N ASN A 5 -26.84 53.70 -0.16
CA ASN A 5 -27.21 53.17 1.14
C ASN A 5 -26.15 52.17 1.64
N THR A 6 -25.45 52.54 2.70
CA THR A 6 -24.52 51.66 3.41
C THR A 6 -25.27 50.97 4.54
N PHE A 7 -25.50 49.66 4.44
CA PHE A 7 -26.08 48.87 5.52
C PHE A 7 -24.96 48.24 6.35
N SER A 8 -24.83 48.63 7.62
CA SER A 8 -23.97 47.99 8.60
C SER A 8 -24.81 47.11 9.52
N ASN A 9 -24.67 45.79 9.40
CA ASN A 9 -25.36 44.83 10.25
C ASN A 9 -24.35 44.15 11.16
N LEU A 10 -24.44 44.38 12.48
CA LEU A 10 -23.57 43.80 13.50
C LEU A 10 -24.37 42.74 14.26
N GLY A 11 -24.32 41.50 13.78
CA GLY A 11 -24.99 40.36 14.42
C GLY A 11 -24.54 39.03 13.83
N THR A 12 -24.59 37.96 14.62
CA THR A 12 -24.36 36.58 14.17
C THR A 12 -25.61 36.04 13.50
N GLY A 13 -25.69 36.14 12.16
CA GLY A 13 -26.79 35.60 11.36
C GLY A 13 -26.41 35.43 9.90
N SER A 14 -27.10 34.53 9.19
CA SER A 14 -26.91 34.31 7.75
C SER A 14 -27.44 35.50 6.95
N GLN A 15 -26.59 36.12 6.13
CA GLN A 15 -26.99 37.21 5.21
C GLN A 15 -27.18 36.64 3.80
N ASN A 16 -28.39 36.74 3.25
CA ASN A 16 -28.68 36.44 1.84
C ASN A 16 -28.90 37.74 1.08
N VAL A 17 -28.12 37.96 0.02
CA VAL A 17 -28.22 39.15 -0.84
C VAL A 17 -28.68 38.73 -2.24
N ILE A 18 -29.72 39.39 -2.75
CA ILE A 18 -30.44 39.04 -3.98
C ILE A 18 -30.02 39.92 -5.19
N SER A 19 -28.98 40.75 -5.04
CA SER A 19 -28.50 41.68 -6.07
C SER A 19 -26.98 41.75 -6.14
N SER A 20 -26.44 42.12 -7.32
CA SER A 20 -25.02 42.32 -7.56
C SER A 20 -24.47 43.52 -6.78
N GLY A 21 -23.75 43.26 -5.69
CA GLY A 21 -23.06 44.28 -4.90
C GLY A 21 -21.84 43.70 -4.17
N THR A 22 -20.86 44.55 -3.86
CA THR A 22 -19.62 44.18 -3.18
C THR A 22 -19.87 43.95 -1.69
N GLN A 23 -19.59 42.75 -1.17
CA GLN A 23 -19.64 42.45 0.27
C GLN A 23 -18.26 42.62 0.91
N ASN A 24 -18.20 43.43 1.96
CA ASN A 24 -17.02 43.57 2.82
C ASN A 24 -17.32 42.87 4.15
N ASN A 25 -16.74 41.68 4.38
CA ASN A 25 -16.92 40.95 5.63
C ASN A 25 -15.63 41.00 6.44
N ASN A 26 -15.56 41.80 7.50
CA ASN A 26 -14.39 41.82 8.38
C ASN A 26 -14.74 42.22 9.82
N SER A 27 -14.02 41.62 10.78
CA SER A 27 -14.12 41.87 12.22
C SER A 27 -12.76 42.20 12.88
N GLY A 28 -11.75 42.66 12.13
CA GLY A 28 -10.43 43.04 12.69
C GLY A 28 -9.54 43.93 11.79
N ASN A 29 -8.45 44.47 12.37
CA ASN A 29 -7.46 45.30 11.67
C ASN A 29 -6.46 44.44 10.88
N GLY A 30 -6.37 44.64 9.56
CA GLY A 30 -5.40 43.96 8.67
C GLY A 30 -5.45 44.50 7.23
N SER A 31 -4.41 44.20 6.44
CA SER A 31 -4.30 44.62 5.03
C SER A 31 -5.37 43.97 4.15
N GLN A 32 -6.05 44.77 3.34
CA GLN A 32 -7.10 44.32 2.43
C GLN A 32 -6.50 43.91 1.08
N TYR A 33 -6.75 42.67 0.66
CA TYR A 33 -6.52 42.22 -0.70
C TYR A 33 -7.87 42.18 -1.41
N ASN A 34 -8.08 43.08 -2.37
CA ASN A 34 -9.34 43.13 -3.13
C ASN A 34 -9.29 42.08 -4.24
N ALA A 35 -9.91 40.91 -4.00
CA ALA A 35 -10.03 39.86 -4.98
C ALA A 35 -11.30 40.07 -5.82
N ASN A 36 -11.15 40.34 -7.11
CA ASN A 36 -12.29 40.48 -8.03
C ASN A 36 -13.11 39.17 -8.19
N SER A 37 -12.51 38.03 -7.86
CA SER A 37 -13.20 36.75 -7.72
C SER A 37 -12.55 35.91 -6.62
N ILE A 38 -13.37 35.44 -5.68
CA ILE A 38 -12.98 34.42 -4.70
C ILE A 38 -13.72 33.15 -5.10
N THR A 39 -13.02 32.21 -5.73
CA THR A 39 -13.59 30.91 -6.10
C THR A 39 -13.37 29.93 -4.97
N PHE A 40 -14.42 29.64 -4.19
CA PHE A 40 -14.42 28.51 -3.27
C PHE A 40 -14.61 27.22 -4.07
N HIS A 41 -13.54 26.48 -4.33
CA HIS A 41 -13.67 25.11 -4.81
C HIS A 41 -14.24 24.26 -3.67
N ARG A 42 -15.56 24.07 -3.69
CA ARG A 42 -16.22 23.10 -2.82
C ARG A 42 -15.60 21.75 -3.11
N HIS A 43 -14.85 21.21 -2.14
CA HIS A 43 -14.32 19.86 -2.23
C HIS A 43 -15.51 18.91 -2.33
N ASN A 44 -15.74 18.35 -3.52
CA ASN A 44 -16.86 17.45 -3.77
C ASN A 44 -16.58 16.11 -3.08
N GLN A 45 -16.82 16.04 -1.77
CA GLN A 45 -16.62 14.84 -0.94
C GLN A 45 -17.34 13.61 -1.51
N HIS A 46 -18.45 13.80 -2.23
CA HIS A 46 -19.16 12.70 -2.90
C HIS A 46 -18.36 12.06 -4.04
N ASN A 47 -17.54 12.81 -4.78
CA ASN A 47 -16.76 12.23 -5.88
C ASN A 47 -15.57 11.41 -5.36
N ASP A 48 -14.95 11.83 -4.25
CA ASP A 48 -13.80 11.12 -3.67
C ASP A 48 -14.22 9.77 -3.06
N ALA A 49 -15.42 9.70 -2.47
CA ALA A 49 -15.98 8.44 -1.99
C ALA A 49 -16.23 7.43 -3.13
N ASN A 50 -16.76 7.90 -4.27
CA ASN A 50 -16.96 7.06 -5.45
C ASN A 50 -15.62 6.61 -6.06
N LEU A 51 -14.63 7.50 -6.11
CA LEU A 51 -13.28 7.20 -6.57
C LEU A 51 -12.66 6.06 -5.78
N LEU A 52 -12.67 6.14 -4.45
CA LEU A 52 -12.09 5.09 -3.59
C LEU A 52 -12.85 3.76 -3.75
N ALA A 53 -14.18 3.82 -3.87
CA ALA A 53 -15.01 2.63 -4.09
C ALA A 53 -14.69 1.96 -5.44
N ASP A 54 -14.54 2.73 -6.52
CA ASP A 54 -14.21 2.23 -7.85
C ASP A 54 -12.76 1.76 -7.95
N LEU A 55 -11.83 2.42 -7.25
CA LEU A 55 -10.42 2.04 -7.20
C LEU A 55 -10.23 0.71 -6.48
N ARG A 56 -10.98 0.47 -5.40
CA ARG A 56 -10.86 -0.70 -4.53
C ARG A 56 -11.17 -2.01 -5.27
N VAL A 57 -10.17 -2.87 -5.41
CA VAL A 57 -10.35 -4.27 -5.84
C VAL A 57 -10.65 -5.17 -4.63
N THR A 58 -9.90 -4.95 -3.56
CA THR A 58 -9.98 -5.59 -2.25
C THR A 58 -9.45 -4.61 -1.20
N ASP A 59 -9.47 -4.98 0.07
CA ASP A 59 -8.70 -4.30 1.11
C ASP A 59 -7.55 -5.21 1.57
N PRO A 60 -6.29 -4.91 1.20
CA PRO A 60 -5.16 -5.77 1.53
C PRO A 60 -4.99 -6.05 3.03
N ARG A 61 -5.49 -5.16 3.90
CA ARG A 61 -5.46 -5.37 5.37
C ARG A 61 -6.32 -6.56 5.77
N TYR A 62 -7.53 -6.66 5.22
CA TYR A 62 -8.41 -7.81 5.47
C TYR A 62 -7.91 -9.07 4.77
N ASP A 63 -7.23 -8.93 3.62
CA ASP A 63 -6.56 -10.07 3.00
C ASP A 63 -5.45 -10.63 3.89
N LYS A 64 -4.61 -9.78 4.50
CA LYS A 64 -3.61 -10.21 5.48
C LYS A 64 -4.26 -10.96 6.65
N THR A 65 -5.28 -10.37 7.30
CA THR A 65 -5.99 -11.02 8.42
C THR A 65 -6.55 -12.38 8.01
N ARG A 66 -7.23 -12.45 6.86
CA ARG A 66 -7.80 -13.71 6.36
C ARG A 66 -6.72 -14.75 6.06
N ILE A 67 -5.60 -14.34 5.45
CA ILE A 67 -4.46 -15.23 5.17
C ILE A 67 -3.93 -15.81 6.46
N GLU A 68 -3.68 -14.97 7.46
CA GLU A 68 -3.17 -15.39 8.77
C GLU A 68 -4.13 -16.39 9.42
N ASP A 69 -5.40 -16.03 9.54
CA ASP A 69 -6.42 -16.90 10.15
C ASP A 69 -6.50 -18.26 9.45
N THR A 70 -6.52 -18.26 8.11
CA THR A 70 -6.63 -19.48 7.30
C THR A 70 -5.36 -20.34 7.39
N LYS A 71 -4.21 -19.74 7.66
CA LYS A 71 -2.91 -20.43 7.81
C LYS A 71 -2.59 -20.81 9.25
N GLY A 72 -3.53 -20.60 10.18
CA GLY A 72 -3.39 -20.98 11.58
C GLY A 72 -2.77 -19.87 12.45
N GLY A 73 -2.80 -18.62 12.01
CA GLY A 73 -2.24 -17.46 12.70
C GLY A 73 -0.75 -17.26 12.42
N LEU A 74 -0.27 -16.06 12.75
CA LEU A 74 1.12 -15.67 12.61
C LEU A 74 1.86 -15.83 13.95
N LEU A 75 2.98 -16.54 13.93
CA LEU A 75 3.84 -16.72 15.10
C LEU A 75 5.12 -15.90 14.94
N THR A 76 5.44 -15.04 15.91
CA THR A 76 6.65 -14.20 15.89
C THR A 76 7.92 -14.99 15.64
N ASP A 77 8.07 -16.13 16.32
CA ASP A 77 9.25 -16.99 16.20
C ASP A 77 9.42 -17.59 14.79
N SER A 78 8.35 -17.62 13.97
CA SER A 78 8.43 -18.14 12.60
C SER A 78 9.03 -17.16 11.59
N TYR A 79 9.15 -15.87 11.93
CA TYR A 79 9.70 -14.85 11.03
C TYR A 79 10.82 -14.01 11.63
N VAL A 80 11.01 -13.98 12.95
CA VAL A 80 12.00 -13.09 13.61
C VAL A 80 13.42 -13.25 13.05
N TRP A 81 13.80 -14.44 12.60
CA TRP A 81 15.09 -14.71 11.99
C TRP A 81 15.37 -13.82 10.77
N VAL A 82 14.33 -13.46 10.00
CA VAL A 82 14.47 -12.62 8.81
C VAL A 82 14.79 -11.18 9.17
N LEU A 83 14.34 -10.71 10.34
CA LEU A 83 14.57 -9.34 10.81
C LEU A 83 16.04 -9.11 11.19
N GLN A 84 16.79 -10.20 11.38
CA GLN A 84 18.22 -10.22 11.66
C GLN A 84 19.04 -10.71 10.45
N ASN A 85 18.37 -11.13 9.37
CA ASN A 85 19.05 -11.62 8.18
C ASN A 85 19.81 -10.46 7.49
N PRO A 86 21.09 -10.65 7.11
CA PRO A 86 21.90 -9.58 6.51
C PRO A 86 21.28 -8.97 5.26
N ASP A 87 20.69 -9.78 4.37
CA ASP A 87 20.08 -9.31 3.12
C ASP A 87 18.87 -8.41 3.42
N PHE A 88 18.05 -8.78 4.41
CA PHE A 88 16.92 -7.98 4.84
C PHE A 88 17.36 -6.68 5.51
N CYS A 89 18.31 -6.75 6.45
CA CYS A 89 18.84 -5.57 7.14
C CYS A 89 19.46 -4.59 6.15
N GLN A 90 20.25 -5.09 5.19
CA GLN A 90 20.84 -4.27 4.13
C GLN A 90 19.75 -3.58 3.31
N TRP A 91 18.75 -4.32 2.82
CA TRP A 91 17.64 -3.70 2.12
C TRP A 91 16.85 -2.70 2.98
N ARG A 92 16.66 -2.94 4.27
CA ARG A 92 15.87 -2.04 5.12
C ARG A 92 16.60 -0.73 5.39
N ASP A 93 17.90 -0.81 5.68
CA ASP A 93 18.67 0.27 6.29
C ASP A 93 19.55 1.03 5.28
N ASP A 94 19.99 0.40 4.19
CA ASP A 94 20.75 1.04 3.11
C ASP A 94 19.83 1.87 2.20
N LYS A 95 20.19 3.12 1.89
CA LYS A 95 19.37 4.02 1.05
C LYS A 95 19.43 3.66 -0.44
N ASP A 96 20.47 2.95 -0.85
CA ASP A 96 20.70 2.58 -2.25
C ASP A 96 20.14 1.19 -2.57
N GLN A 97 19.95 0.33 -1.56
CA GLN A 97 19.21 -0.91 -1.70
C GLN A 97 17.71 -0.68 -1.56
N ARG A 98 17.02 -0.68 -2.71
CA ARG A 98 15.59 -0.32 -2.79
C ARG A 98 14.69 -1.47 -3.22
N LEU A 99 15.24 -2.64 -3.52
CA LEU A 99 14.47 -3.80 -3.95
C LEU A 99 15.01 -5.08 -3.30
N LEU A 100 14.15 -5.75 -2.53
CA LEU A 100 14.41 -7.07 -1.96
C LEU A 100 13.49 -8.09 -2.60
N TRP A 101 14.07 -9.16 -3.10
CA TRP A 101 13.34 -10.29 -3.64
C TRP A 101 13.47 -11.50 -2.70
N VAL A 102 12.36 -11.85 -2.05
CA VAL A 102 12.24 -13.04 -1.22
C VAL A 102 11.79 -14.21 -2.11
N LYS A 103 12.72 -15.13 -2.40
CA LYS A 103 12.44 -16.27 -3.27
C LYS A 103 12.42 -17.59 -2.52
N GLY A 104 11.57 -18.50 -2.99
CA GLY A 104 11.39 -19.78 -2.35
C GLY A 104 10.44 -20.68 -3.13
N ASP A 105 10.63 -21.99 -3.06
CA ASP A 105 9.68 -22.96 -3.61
C ASP A 105 8.28 -22.86 -2.96
N PRO A 106 7.25 -23.45 -3.59
CA PRO A 106 5.92 -23.56 -3.00
C PRO A 106 5.95 -24.19 -1.61
N GLY A 107 5.15 -23.66 -0.68
CA GLY A 107 5.05 -24.20 0.68
C GLY A 107 6.17 -23.79 1.66
N LYS A 108 7.19 -23.03 1.23
CA LYS A 108 8.30 -22.57 2.10
C LYS A 108 7.96 -21.43 3.07
N GLY A 109 6.69 -21.02 3.16
CA GLY A 109 6.24 -20.00 4.13
C GLY A 109 6.45 -18.53 3.72
N LYS A 110 6.78 -18.22 2.45
CA LYS A 110 6.97 -16.84 1.95
C LYS A 110 5.88 -15.86 2.39
N THR A 111 4.62 -16.19 2.16
CA THR A 111 3.49 -15.32 2.52
C THR A 111 3.44 -15.03 4.03
N MET A 112 3.64 -16.04 4.88
CA MET A 112 3.66 -15.86 6.33
C MET A 112 4.87 -15.04 6.79
N LEU A 113 6.02 -15.25 6.14
CA LEU A 113 7.22 -14.45 6.35
C LEU A 113 6.96 -12.97 6.03
N LEU A 114 6.34 -12.68 4.89
CA LEU A 114 5.97 -11.32 4.48
C LEU A 114 4.94 -10.70 5.42
N CYS A 115 3.98 -11.47 5.93
CA CYS A 115 3.04 -11.00 6.96
C CYS A 115 3.78 -10.53 8.22
N GLY A 116 4.77 -11.31 8.68
CA GLY A 116 5.62 -10.93 9.82
C GLY A 116 6.48 -9.70 9.57
N ILE A 117 7.06 -9.57 8.36
CA ILE A 117 7.79 -8.36 7.96
C ILE A 117 6.87 -7.14 7.92
N ILE A 118 5.63 -7.30 7.42
CA ILE A 118 4.64 -6.23 7.43
C ILE A 118 4.36 -5.77 8.86
N ASP A 119 4.20 -6.68 9.82
CA ASP A 119 3.95 -6.31 11.22
C ASP A 119 5.13 -5.59 11.86
N ASP A 120 6.37 -6.05 11.60
CA ASP A 120 7.58 -5.37 12.06
C ASP A 120 7.69 -3.97 11.46
N LEU A 121 7.47 -3.82 10.15
CA LEU A 121 7.50 -2.51 9.49
C LEU A 121 6.38 -1.60 9.99
N GLN A 122 5.16 -2.12 10.21
CA GLN A 122 4.08 -1.33 10.80
C GLN A 122 4.48 -0.74 12.16
N ALA A 123 5.19 -1.50 12.98
CA ALA A 123 5.68 -1.06 14.28
C ALA A 123 6.88 -0.10 14.19
N THR A 124 7.77 -0.27 13.21
CA THR A 124 9.09 0.38 13.19
C THR A 124 9.26 1.50 12.17
N ARG A 125 8.38 1.64 11.17
CA ARG A 125 8.55 2.54 10.01
C ARG A 125 8.55 4.05 10.29
N LYS A 126 8.46 4.50 11.54
CA LYS A 126 8.52 5.93 11.95
C LYS A 126 7.65 6.87 11.10
N GLY A 127 6.42 6.44 10.78
CA GLY A 127 5.45 7.21 9.99
C GLY A 127 5.62 7.13 8.47
N LYS A 128 6.65 6.45 7.94
CA LYS A 128 6.78 6.21 6.49
C LYS A 128 5.59 5.39 5.98
N PRO A 129 4.96 5.73 4.85
CA PRO A 129 3.86 4.95 4.30
C PRO A 129 4.25 3.51 3.97
N LEU A 130 3.30 2.59 4.10
CA LEU A 130 3.48 1.16 3.86
C LEU A 130 2.28 0.67 3.07
N SER A 131 2.54 0.23 1.86
CA SER A 131 1.53 -0.34 0.98
C SER A 131 1.90 -1.77 0.63
N TYR A 132 0.92 -2.66 0.57
CA TYR A 132 1.12 -4.06 0.30
C TYR A 132 -0.06 -4.68 -0.44
N PHE A 133 0.22 -5.73 -1.21
CA PHE A 133 -0.75 -6.48 -1.97
C PHE A 133 -0.38 -7.97 -1.99
N PHE A 134 -1.38 -8.84 -1.92
CA PHE A 134 -1.19 -10.29 -2.00
C PHE A 134 -1.81 -10.78 -3.30
N CYS A 135 -0.96 -11.19 -4.25
CA CYS A 135 -1.45 -11.91 -5.43
C CYS A 135 -2.02 -13.26 -4.99
N GLN A 136 -3.17 -13.63 -5.55
CA GLN A 136 -3.86 -14.88 -5.21
C GLN A 136 -4.42 -15.53 -6.47
N ALA A 137 -3.78 -16.59 -6.95
CA ALA A 137 -4.18 -17.33 -8.16
C ALA A 137 -5.61 -17.90 -8.07
N THR A 138 -6.12 -18.09 -6.84
CA THR A 138 -7.48 -18.57 -6.57
C THR A 138 -8.55 -17.47 -6.64
N ASP A 139 -8.17 -16.20 -6.60
CA ASP A 139 -9.08 -15.06 -6.75
C ASP A 139 -8.70 -14.27 -8.01
N LYS A 140 -9.46 -14.47 -9.09
CA LYS A 140 -9.23 -13.82 -10.40
C LYS A 140 -9.15 -12.29 -10.34
N ARG A 141 -9.67 -11.66 -9.29
CA ARG A 141 -9.57 -10.21 -9.10
C ARG A 141 -8.15 -9.78 -8.72
N LEU A 142 -7.36 -10.69 -8.14
CA LEU A 142 -6.05 -10.44 -7.55
C LEU A 142 -4.89 -11.03 -8.36
N THR A 143 -5.11 -11.34 -9.64
CA THR A 143 -4.10 -11.98 -10.51
C THR A 143 -3.59 -11.06 -11.63
N THR A 144 -3.83 -9.75 -11.55
CA THR A 144 -3.44 -8.81 -12.62
C THR A 144 -2.56 -7.69 -12.10
N ALA A 145 -1.61 -7.23 -12.92
CA ALA A 145 -0.75 -6.11 -12.58
C ALA A 145 -1.52 -4.83 -12.28
N THR A 146 -2.62 -4.60 -13.00
CA THR A 146 -3.53 -3.48 -12.73
C THR A 146 -4.18 -3.60 -11.36
N ALA A 147 -4.57 -4.80 -10.93
CA ALA A 147 -5.11 -5.02 -9.59
C ALA A 147 -4.08 -4.77 -8.49
N VAL A 148 -2.82 -5.17 -8.71
CA VAL A 148 -1.69 -4.86 -7.81
C VAL A 148 -1.57 -3.35 -7.62
N LEU A 149 -1.48 -2.57 -8.71
CA LEU A 149 -1.35 -1.12 -8.61
C LEU A 149 -2.57 -0.47 -7.97
N ARG A 150 -3.78 -0.89 -8.32
CA ARG A 150 -5.00 -0.39 -7.69
C ARG A 150 -5.00 -0.62 -6.18
N GLY A 151 -4.59 -1.81 -5.74
CA GLY A 151 -4.46 -2.13 -4.31
C GLY A 151 -3.38 -1.30 -3.61
N LEU A 152 -2.22 -1.13 -4.25
CA LEU A 152 -1.14 -0.32 -3.70
C LEU A 152 -1.54 1.15 -3.57
N ILE A 153 -2.13 1.74 -4.62
CA ILE A 153 -2.64 3.11 -4.63
C ILE A 153 -3.73 3.28 -3.57
N PHE A 154 -4.69 2.35 -3.49
CA PHE A 154 -5.78 2.41 -2.52
C PHE A 154 -5.27 2.55 -1.09
N MET A 155 -4.24 1.78 -0.70
CA MET A 155 -3.66 1.88 0.63
C MET A 155 -2.83 3.14 0.85
N LEU A 156 -2.18 3.67 -0.19
CA LEU A 156 -1.46 4.95 -0.10
C LEU A 156 -2.44 6.10 0.12
N LEU A 157 -3.54 6.17 -0.63
CA LEU A 157 -4.58 7.18 -0.45
C LEU A 157 -5.21 7.13 0.95
N GLY A 158 -5.35 5.92 1.52
CA GLY A 158 -5.85 5.75 2.89
C GLY A 158 -4.89 6.24 3.99
N GLN A 159 -3.60 6.38 3.68
CA GLN A 159 -2.58 6.87 4.61
C GLN A 159 -2.26 8.36 4.38
N ASP A 160 -2.30 8.80 3.14
CA ASP A 160 -2.10 10.19 2.73
C ASP A 160 -3.18 10.62 1.72
N PRO A 161 -4.26 11.27 2.19
CA PRO A 161 -5.32 11.76 1.32
C PRO A 161 -4.89 12.83 0.32
N SER A 162 -3.74 13.50 0.51
CA SER A 162 -3.27 14.52 -0.44
C SER A 162 -2.93 13.95 -1.81
N LEU A 163 -2.56 12.67 -1.86
CA LEU A 163 -2.27 11.91 -3.07
C LEU A 163 -3.50 11.74 -3.99
N VAL A 164 -4.73 11.99 -3.51
CA VAL A 164 -5.95 11.95 -4.33
C VAL A 164 -5.84 12.92 -5.52
N SER A 165 -5.07 14.00 -5.38
CA SER A 165 -4.85 14.98 -6.46
C SER A 165 -4.28 14.36 -7.75
N TYR A 166 -3.46 13.30 -7.67
CA TYR A 166 -2.86 12.62 -8.83
C TYR A 166 -3.87 11.82 -9.67
N ILE A 167 -4.96 11.39 -9.05
CA ILE A 167 -5.97 10.52 -9.68
C ILE A 167 -7.24 11.28 -10.03
N LYS A 168 -7.60 12.30 -9.23
CA LYS A 168 -8.88 13.00 -9.29
C LYS A 168 -9.20 13.56 -10.66
N LYS A 169 -8.26 14.29 -11.28
CA LYS A 169 -8.49 14.91 -12.60
C LYS A 169 -8.77 13.87 -13.69
N LYS A 170 -8.07 12.72 -13.67
CA LYS A 170 -8.29 11.63 -14.62
C LYS A 170 -9.61 10.91 -14.34
N TYR A 171 -9.96 10.73 -13.07
CA TYR A 171 -11.20 10.09 -12.65
C TYR A 171 -12.45 10.95 -12.90
N ASP A 172 -12.39 12.26 -12.71
CA ASP A 172 -13.51 13.16 -13.00
C ASP A 172 -13.95 13.12 -14.48
N ILE A 173 -13.02 12.73 -15.38
CA ILE A 173 -13.28 12.58 -16.83
C ILE A 173 -13.77 11.17 -17.16
N ALA A 174 -13.08 10.13 -16.68
CA ALA A 174 -13.29 8.74 -17.11
C ALA A 174 -14.19 7.91 -16.16
N GLY A 175 -14.40 8.38 -14.93
CA GLY A 175 -15.04 7.62 -13.86
C GLY A 175 -14.40 6.25 -13.66
N LYS A 176 -15.22 5.23 -13.39
CA LYS A 176 -14.77 3.84 -13.21
C LYS A 176 -13.99 3.26 -14.39
N ALA A 177 -14.17 3.79 -15.61
CA ALA A 177 -13.49 3.28 -16.80
C ALA A 177 -11.96 3.43 -16.69
N LEU A 178 -11.49 4.45 -15.94
CA LEU A 178 -10.08 4.68 -15.62
C LEU A 178 -9.39 3.43 -15.05
N PHE A 179 -10.12 2.57 -14.34
CA PHE A 179 -9.59 1.40 -13.63
C PHE A 179 -9.89 0.06 -14.32
N GLN A 180 -10.73 0.06 -15.36
CA GLN A 180 -11.37 -1.15 -15.88
C GLN A 180 -11.24 -1.33 -17.39
N ASP A 181 -10.93 -0.26 -18.13
CA ASP A 181 -10.78 -0.34 -19.58
C ASP A 181 -9.44 -0.96 -20.00
N LYS A 182 -9.23 -1.05 -21.33
CA LYS A 182 -8.02 -1.65 -21.91
C LYS A 182 -6.74 -0.86 -21.62
N ASN A 183 -6.87 0.41 -21.25
CA ASN A 183 -5.76 1.32 -20.95
C ASN A 183 -5.55 1.52 -19.44
N ALA A 184 -6.29 0.77 -18.59
CA ALA A 184 -6.21 0.90 -17.15
C ALA A 184 -4.78 0.71 -16.61
N TRP A 185 -3.98 -0.19 -17.21
CA TRP A 185 -2.57 -0.36 -16.85
C TRP A 185 -1.76 0.92 -17.09
N GLN A 186 -1.88 1.53 -18.27
CA GLN A 186 -1.18 2.76 -18.62
C GLN A 186 -1.57 3.89 -17.68
N ALA A 187 -2.87 4.06 -17.41
CA ALA A 187 -3.34 5.08 -16.49
C ALA A 187 -2.84 4.86 -15.05
N MET A 188 -2.92 3.62 -14.54
CA MET A 188 -2.52 3.30 -13.17
C MET A 188 -1.01 3.37 -12.98
N SER A 189 -0.22 2.90 -13.95
CA SER A 189 1.24 3.00 -13.89
C SER A 189 1.72 4.44 -13.91
N GLU A 190 1.13 5.31 -14.76
CA GLU A 190 1.45 6.75 -14.79
C GLU A 190 1.09 7.42 -13.46
N ILE A 191 -0.15 7.23 -12.96
CA ILE A 191 -0.59 7.78 -11.67
C ILE A 191 0.33 7.33 -10.53
N PHE A 192 0.67 6.05 -10.50
CA PHE A 192 1.52 5.49 -9.45
C PHE A 192 2.93 6.08 -9.50
N LYS A 193 3.51 6.22 -10.68
CA LYS A 193 4.82 6.88 -10.84
C LYS A 193 4.80 8.34 -10.40
N ASP A 194 3.77 9.08 -10.78
CA ASP A 194 3.61 10.48 -10.35
C ASP A 194 3.49 10.59 -8.82
N MET A 195 2.74 9.69 -8.18
CA MET A 195 2.64 9.61 -6.71
C MET A 195 4.01 9.33 -6.06
N LEU A 196 4.78 8.38 -6.58
CA LEU A 196 6.11 8.04 -6.03
C LEU A 196 7.15 9.14 -6.23
N GLN A 197 6.89 10.10 -7.11
CA GLN A 197 7.69 11.31 -7.30
C GLN A 197 7.25 12.47 -6.39
N ASP A 198 6.13 12.36 -5.68
CA ASP A 198 5.69 13.36 -4.70
C ASP A 198 6.76 13.54 -3.62
N SER A 199 7.14 14.80 -3.36
CA SER A 199 8.17 15.15 -2.39
C SER A 199 7.78 14.84 -0.93
N ASN A 200 6.49 14.67 -0.66
CA ASN A 200 5.94 14.27 0.63
C ASN A 200 5.89 12.75 0.80
N LEU A 201 5.85 11.98 -0.30
CA LEU A 201 5.81 10.51 -0.28
C LEU A 201 7.24 9.91 -0.23
N ARG A 202 7.98 10.20 0.85
CA ARG A 202 9.37 9.74 0.98
C ARG A 202 9.50 8.44 1.75
N GLY A 203 10.34 7.55 1.25
CA GLY A 203 10.72 6.31 1.94
C GLY A 203 9.56 5.34 2.16
N VAL A 204 8.57 5.35 1.27
CA VAL A 204 7.45 4.42 1.27
C VAL A 204 7.94 2.97 1.12
N TYR A 205 7.36 2.06 1.89
CA TYR A 205 7.53 0.62 1.72
C TYR A 205 6.41 0.07 0.83
N LEU A 206 6.76 -0.67 -0.21
CA LEU A 206 5.84 -1.28 -1.17
C LEU A 206 6.07 -2.78 -1.19
N ILE A 207 5.07 -3.57 -0.84
CA ILE A 207 5.22 -5.02 -0.68
C ILE A 207 4.27 -5.78 -1.59
N VAL A 208 4.78 -6.70 -2.39
CA VAL A 208 3.94 -7.56 -3.26
C VAL A 208 4.28 -9.02 -3.02
N ASP A 209 3.36 -9.75 -2.40
CA ASP A 209 3.51 -11.18 -2.19
C ASP A 209 3.05 -11.96 -3.43
N ALA A 210 3.79 -13.02 -3.75
CA ALA A 210 3.50 -14.00 -4.78
C ALA A 210 3.35 -13.42 -6.20
N LEU A 211 4.37 -12.68 -6.69
CA LEU A 211 4.38 -12.16 -8.06
C LEU A 211 4.12 -13.24 -9.12
N ASP A 212 4.53 -14.50 -8.89
CA ASP A 212 4.26 -15.62 -9.80
C ASP A 212 2.77 -15.95 -9.96
N GLU A 213 1.90 -15.45 -9.06
CA GLU A 213 0.45 -15.60 -9.15
C GLU A 213 -0.23 -14.45 -9.94
N CYS A 214 0.55 -13.45 -10.39
CA CYS A 214 0.09 -12.42 -11.33
C CYS A 214 0.10 -12.96 -12.76
N SER A 215 -1.01 -13.54 -13.19
CA SER A 215 -1.14 -14.19 -14.50
C SER A 215 -1.29 -13.23 -15.68
N ASN A 216 -1.66 -11.96 -15.45
CA ASN A 216 -1.82 -10.96 -16.51
C ASN A 216 -1.04 -9.68 -16.18
N GLY A 217 -0.05 -9.36 -17.01
CA GLY A 217 0.73 -8.14 -16.88
C GLY A 217 2.01 -8.26 -16.04
N LEU A 218 2.49 -9.48 -15.76
CA LEU A 218 3.65 -9.71 -14.88
C LEU A 218 4.92 -8.97 -15.35
N GLU A 219 5.24 -9.05 -16.64
CA GLU A 219 6.40 -8.39 -17.24
C GLU A 219 6.32 -6.86 -17.04
N GLN A 220 5.16 -6.26 -17.34
CA GLN A 220 4.96 -4.83 -17.14
C GLN A 220 5.05 -4.43 -15.65
N LEU A 221 4.57 -5.29 -14.74
CA LEU A 221 4.68 -5.05 -13.30
C LEU A 221 6.13 -5.08 -12.83
N LEU A 222 6.90 -6.07 -13.28
CA LEU A 222 8.32 -6.19 -12.95
C LEU A 222 9.12 -5.01 -13.51
N ASP A 223 8.90 -4.62 -14.76
CA ASP A 223 9.52 -3.44 -15.37
C ASP A 223 9.26 -2.18 -14.54
N LEU A 224 8.01 -1.99 -14.10
CA LEU A 224 7.63 -0.86 -13.25
C LEU A 224 8.31 -0.92 -11.88
N ILE A 225 8.38 -2.09 -11.25
CA ILE A 225 9.05 -2.29 -9.95
C ILE A 225 10.52 -1.91 -10.08
N VAL A 226 11.21 -2.39 -11.13
CA VAL A 226 12.63 -2.10 -11.39
C VAL A 226 12.84 -0.60 -11.70
N GLU A 227 12.02 -0.01 -12.58
CA GLU A 227 12.07 1.41 -12.91
C GLU A 227 11.92 2.27 -11.65
N THR A 228 10.91 1.98 -10.84
CA THR A 228 10.58 2.80 -9.65
C THR A 228 11.53 2.54 -8.48
N SER A 229 12.11 1.34 -8.35
CA SER A 229 13.15 1.08 -7.36
C SER A 229 14.42 1.86 -7.65
N GLN A 230 14.73 2.15 -8.92
CA GLN A 230 15.91 2.93 -9.30
C GLN A 230 15.65 4.45 -9.30
N SER A 231 14.48 4.87 -9.77
CA SER A 231 14.17 6.29 -9.99
C SER A 231 13.56 7.01 -8.79
N THR A 232 13.08 6.28 -7.76
CA THR A 232 12.37 6.88 -6.61
C THR A 232 12.98 6.44 -5.28
N SER A 233 12.54 7.04 -4.17
CA SER A 233 12.97 6.64 -2.82
C SER A 233 12.20 5.44 -2.25
N ALA A 234 11.31 4.83 -3.03
CA ALA A 234 10.48 3.72 -2.59
C ALA A 234 11.33 2.46 -2.32
N LYS A 235 10.96 1.72 -1.27
CA LYS A 235 11.54 0.42 -0.94
C LYS A 235 10.55 -0.68 -1.27
N TRP A 236 10.89 -1.47 -2.28
CA TRP A 236 10.14 -2.63 -2.72
C TRP A 236 10.59 -3.90 -2.02
N LEU A 237 9.64 -4.68 -1.53
CA LEU A 237 9.84 -6.06 -1.12
C LEU A 237 8.87 -6.94 -1.91
N VAL A 238 9.39 -7.84 -2.72
CA VAL A 238 8.57 -8.74 -3.53
C VAL A 238 8.86 -10.18 -3.16
N SER A 239 7.86 -11.05 -3.24
CA SER A 239 8.06 -12.49 -3.11
C SER A 239 7.61 -13.24 -4.36
N SER A 240 8.26 -14.36 -4.65
CA SER A 240 7.79 -15.28 -5.70
C SER A 240 8.45 -16.66 -5.60
N ARG A 241 8.00 -17.59 -6.45
CA ARG A 241 8.76 -18.79 -6.80
C ARG A 241 10.02 -18.47 -7.59
N ASN A 242 10.89 -19.48 -7.71
CA ASN A 242 12.11 -19.47 -8.52
C ASN A 242 11.81 -19.55 -10.03
N TRP A 243 10.89 -18.73 -10.54
CA TRP A 243 10.56 -18.69 -11.97
C TRP A 243 11.59 -17.89 -12.75
N TRP A 244 12.04 -18.44 -13.87
CA TRP A 244 13.13 -17.87 -14.66
C TRP A 244 12.80 -16.47 -15.17
N GLN A 245 11.54 -16.20 -15.56
CA GLN A 245 11.12 -14.88 -16.05
C GLN A 245 11.30 -13.79 -14.97
N ILE A 246 11.03 -14.13 -13.71
CA ILE A 246 11.20 -13.19 -12.59
C ILE A 246 12.69 -13.05 -12.26
N GLU A 247 13.43 -14.16 -12.28
CA GLU A 247 14.87 -14.15 -12.02
C GLU A 247 15.62 -13.30 -13.05
N GLU A 248 15.31 -13.44 -14.33
CA GLU A 248 15.94 -12.68 -15.42
C GLU A 248 15.87 -11.17 -15.18
N GLN A 249 14.71 -10.65 -14.76
CA GLN A 249 14.52 -9.22 -14.56
C GLN A 249 15.04 -8.72 -13.20
N LEU A 250 14.93 -9.52 -12.13
CA LEU A 250 15.29 -9.09 -10.78
C LEU A 250 16.75 -9.35 -10.40
N CYS A 251 17.44 -10.30 -11.05
CA CYS A 251 18.74 -10.79 -10.58
C CYS A 251 19.85 -9.71 -10.53
N THR A 252 19.77 -8.68 -11.37
CA THR A 252 20.78 -7.63 -11.50
C THR A 252 20.53 -6.43 -10.56
N VAL A 253 19.30 -6.26 -10.09
CA VAL A 253 18.84 -5.05 -9.39
C VAL A 253 18.34 -5.30 -7.97
N ALA A 254 17.88 -6.52 -7.66
CA ALA A 254 17.32 -6.87 -6.38
C ALA A 254 18.37 -7.52 -5.47
N GLN A 255 18.38 -7.14 -4.19
CA GLN A 255 18.95 -7.98 -3.14
C GLN A 255 18.12 -9.26 -3.05
N ARG A 256 18.77 -10.43 -2.92
CA ARG A 256 18.09 -11.73 -2.96
C ARG A 256 18.11 -12.37 -1.59
N LEU A 257 16.94 -12.75 -1.09
CA LEU A 257 16.79 -13.56 0.11
C LEU A 257 16.12 -14.88 -0.28
N SER A 258 16.92 -15.94 -0.39
CA SER A 258 16.43 -17.30 -0.72
C SER A 258 16.12 -18.09 0.54
N LEU A 259 14.93 -18.66 0.60
CA LEU A 259 14.51 -19.54 1.69
C LEU A 259 15.20 -20.91 1.63
N GLU A 260 15.68 -21.34 0.46
CA GLU A 260 16.47 -22.55 0.29
C GLU A 260 17.88 -22.39 0.88
N VAL A 261 18.52 -21.24 0.66
CA VAL A 261 19.83 -20.94 1.23
C VAL A 261 19.75 -20.78 2.75
N ASN A 262 18.65 -20.22 3.26
CA ASN A 262 18.39 -20.04 4.68
C ASN A 262 17.66 -21.24 5.32
N ALA A 263 17.84 -22.45 4.81
CA ALA A 263 17.09 -23.64 5.22
C ALA A 263 17.15 -23.95 6.72
N SER A 264 18.29 -23.68 7.38
CA SER A 264 18.42 -23.87 8.84
C SER A 264 17.50 -22.94 9.62
N SER A 265 17.52 -21.63 9.31
CA SER A 265 16.63 -20.64 9.92
C SER A 265 15.15 -20.96 9.64
N VAL A 266 14.84 -21.38 8.41
CA VAL A 266 13.48 -21.82 8.03
C VAL A 266 13.07 -23.07 8.82
N SER A 267 13.97 -24.04 9.03
CA SER A 267 13.68 -25.23 9.84
C SER A 267 13.35 -24.85 11.28
N THR A 268 14.18 -24.02 11.91
CA THR A 268 13.95 -23.54 13.29
C THR A 268 12.61 -22.82 13.44
N ALA A 269 12.23 -22.01 12.44
CA ALA A 269 10.94 -21.34 12.40
C ALA A 269 9.76 -22.33 12.32
N VAL A 270 9.89 -23.38 11.51
CA VAL A 270 8.89 -24.46 11.38
C VAL A 270 8.78 -25.24 12.69
N ASP A 271 9.89 -25.62 13.30
CA ASP A 271 9.91 -26.36 14.58
C ASP A 271 9.22 -25.55 15.69
N SER A 272 9.49 -24.25 15.76
CA SER A 272 8.85 -23.34 16.71
C SER A 272 7.33 -23.30 16.51
N TYR A 273 6.87 -23.21 15.26
CA TYR A 273 5.45 -23.25 14.95
C TYR A 273 4.79 -24.57 15.35
N ILE A 274 5.43 -25.71 15.03
CA ILE A 274 4.94 -27.04 15.40
C ILE A 274 4.82 -27.15 16.93
N MET A 275 5.86 -26.77 17.68
CA MET A 275 5.84 -26.83 19.14
C MET A 275 4.68 -26.03 19.75
N VAL A 276 4.43 -24.81 19.27
CA VAL A 276 3.31 -23.98 19.74
C VAL A 276 1.96 -24.62 19.39
N LYS A 277 1.80 -25.17 18.19
CA LYS A 277 0.54 -25.80 17.76
C LYS A 277 0.25 -27.11 18.48
N VAL A 278 1.25 -27.96 18.67
CA VAL A 278 1.15 -29.19 19.46
C VAL A 278 0.76 -28.83 20.90
N SER A 279 1.45 -27.87 21.52
CA SER A 279 1.15 -27.43 22.90
C SER A 279 -0.29 -26.90 23.04
N HIS A 280 -0.77 -26.13 22.05
CA HIS A 280 -2.14 -25.64 22.06
C HIS A 280 -3.16 -26.77 21.92
N LEU A 281 -2.91 -27.73 21.00
CA LEU A 281 -3.79 -28.88 20.80
C LEU A 281 -3.81 -29.81 22.03
N SER A 282 -2.67 -30.06 22.66
CA SER A 282 -2.57 -30.86 23.89
C SER A 282 -3.41 -30.25 25.00
N LYS A 283 -3.33 -28.94 25.20
CA LYS A 283 -4.16 -28.20 26.18
C LYS A 283 -5.65 -28.28 25.85
N LEU A 284 -6.02 -28.12 24.58
CA LEU A 284 -7.42 -28.14 24.13
C LEU A 284 -8.06 -29.53 24.24
N LYS A 285 -7.27 -30.60 24.03
CA LYS A 285 -7.74 -31.99 24.04
C LYS A 285 -7.49 -32.72 25.36
N GLY A 286 -6.80 -32.09 26.32
CA GLY A 286 -6.48 -32.67 27.62
C GLY A 286 -5.47 -33.81 27.55
N TYR A 287 -4.61 -33.85 26.52
CA TYR A 287 -3.49 -34.79 26.48
C TYR A 287 -2.46 -34.39 27.55
N ARG A 288 -2.03 -35.35 28.38
CA ARG A 288 -0.90 -35.14 29.29
C ARG A 288 0.38 -35.00 28.46
N ASP A 289 1.33 -34.19 28.92
CA ASP A 289 2.62 -33.93 28.23
C ASP A 289 3.49 -35.20 27.99
N ASP A 290 3.04 -36.36 28.49
CA ASP A 290 3.79 -37.61 28.51
C ASP A 290 3.83 -38.34 27.14
N THR A 291 3.09 -37.88 26.13
CA THR A 291 3.12 -38.48 24.77
C THR A 291 4.16 -37.88 23.82
N ALA A 292 5.05 -36.98 24.29
CA ALA A 292 6.02 -36.28 23.43
C ALA A 292 7.35 -37.05 23.17
N ARG A 293 7.45 -38.34 23.51
CA ARG A 293 8.62 -39.17 23.20
C ARG A 293 8.24 -40.60 22.84
N GLU A 294 8.04 -40.83 21.55
CA GLU A 294 8.43 -42.05 20.84
C GLU A 294 8.54 -41.76 19.34
#